data_AF-A0A4R2BHV8-F1
#
_entry.id   AF-A0A4R2BHV8-F1
#
_cell.length_a   1.000
_cell.length_b   1.000
_cell.length_c   1.000
_cell.angle_alpha   90.00
_cell.angle_beta   90.00
_cell.angle_gamma   90.00
#
_symmetry.space_group_name_H-M   'P 1'
#
loop_
_entity.id
_entity.type
_entity.pdbx_description
1 polymer ?
#
loop_
_entity_poly.entity_id
_entity_poly.type
_entity_poly.pdbx_seq_one_letter_code
_entity_poly.pdbx_strand_id
1 'polypeptide(L)' 'MPLIYMKEIFTPLRMVGIKIFKSTEGQLYIKLGSRHRRHIF' A
#
# COMPACT_ATOMS: atom_id res chain seq x y z
N MET A 1 12.12 6.81 3.39
CA MET A 1 11.29 6.43 4.55
C MET A 1 11.52 4.95 4.82
N PRO A 2 11.95 4.53 6.02
CA PRO A 2 12.29 3.15 6.29
C PRO A 2 11.03 2.28 6.19
N LEU A 3 11.06 1.29 5.29
CA LEU A 3 9.98 0.36 4.93
C LEU A 3 9.54 -0.58 6.07
N ILE A 4 10.10 -0.43 7.26
CA ILE A 4 10.09 -1.42 8.35
C ILE A 4 8.69 -1.57 8.97
N TYR A 5 7.80 -0.60 8.77
CA TYR A 5 6.50 -0.55 9.44
C TYR A 5 5.27 -0.54 8.52
N MET A 6 5.40 -0.89 7.23
CA MET A 6 4.25 -1.00 6.33
C MET A 6 3.82 -2.45 6.13
N LYS A 7 2.58 -2.78 6.52
CA LYS A 7 1.95 -4.06 6.21
C LYS A 7 1.13 -3.96 4.93
N GLU A 8 1.30 -4.90 4.02
CA GLU A 8 0.42 -5.04 2.85
C GLU A 8 -0.92 -5.63 3.30
N ILE A 9 -2.03 -5.02 2.87
CA ILE A 9 -3.37 -5.56 3.06
C ILE A 9 -3.70 -6.44 1.87
N PHE A 10 -3.90 -7.74 2.11
CA PHE A 10 -4.39 -8.63 1.08
C PHE A 10 -5.84 -8.29 0.74
N THR A 11 -6.06 -7.82 -0.47
CA THR A 11 -7.38 -7.48 -0.99
C THR A 11 -7.56 -8.11 -2.37
N PRO A 12 -8.81 -8.40 -2.80
CA PRO A 12 -9.06 -8.90 -4.15
C PRO A 12 -8.59 -7.92 -5.24
N LEU A 13 -8.50 -6.63 -4.91
CA LEU A 13 -7.92 -5.58 -5.73
C LEU A 13 -6.45 -5.86 -6.13
N ARG A 14 -5.74 -6.69 -5.37
CA ARG A 14 -4.39 -7.14 -5.70
C ARG A 14 -4.34 -7.91 -7.03
N MET A 15 -5.41 -8.62 -7.40
CA MET A 15 -5.49 -9.35 -8.67
C MET A 15 -5.53 -8.42 -9.88
N VAL A 16 -6.16 -7.25 -9.73
CA VAL A 16 -6.19 -6.18 -10.75
C VAL A 16 -5.00 -5.21 -10.62
N GLY A 17 -3.96 -5.60 -9.87
CA GLY A 17 -2.72 -4.83 -9.76
C GLY A 17 -2.76 -3.69 -8.74
N ILE A 18 -3.81 -3.58 -7.94
CA ILE A 18 -3.94 -2.56 -6.90
C ILE A 18 -3.51 -3.15 -5.56
N LYS A 19 -2.39 -2.70 -5.02
CA LYS A 19 -1.88 -3.10 -3.70
C LYS A 19 -2.11 -2.00 -2.69
N ILE A 20 -2.64 -2.35 -1.53
CA ILE A 20 -2.88 -1.42 -0.43
C ILE A 20 -1.89 -1.75 0.69
N PHE A 21 -1.28 -0.73 1.27
CA PHE A 21 -0.37 -0.84 2.40
C PHE A 21 -0.86 0.04 3.53
N LYS A 22 -0.74 -0.44 4.75
CA LYS A 22 -1.02 0.30 5.97
C LYS A 22 0.25 0.44 6.79
N SER A 23 0.59 1.67 7.13
CA SER A 23 1.64 2.01 8.08
C SER A 23 1.16 1.75 9.50
N THR A 24 2.08 1.45 10.43
CA THR A 24 1.76 1.38 11.86
C THR A 24 1.24 2.70 12.42
N GLU A 25 1.62 3.82 11.81
CA GLU A 25 1.17 5.17 12.17
C GLU A 25 -0.27 5.47 11.69
N GLY A 26 -0.96 4.49 11.11
CA GLY A 26 -2.33 4.63 10.61
C GLY A 26 -2.43 5.10 9.15
N GLN A 27 -1.31 5.49 8.54
CA GLN A 27 -1.28 5.96 7.15
C GLN A 27 -1.56 4.84 6.15
N LEU A 28 -2.32 5.13 5.10
CA LEU A 28 -2.67 4.25 4.00
C LEU A 28 -1.96 4.67 2.71
N TYR A 29 -1.42 3.67 2.03
CA TYR A 29 -0.75 3.83 0.74
C TYR A 29 -1.34 2.88 -0.28
N ILE A 30 -1.40 3.32 -1.52
CA ILE A 30 -1.81 2.50 -2.64
C ILE A 30 -0.72 2.44 -3.69
N LYS A 31 -0.57 1.26 -4.29
CA LYS A 31 0.28 1.03 -5.45
C LYS A 31 -0.56 0.44 -6.55
N LEU A 32 -0.64 1.13 -7.68
CA LEU A 32 -1.30 0.61 -8.88
C LEU A 32 -0.23 0.14 -9.87
N GLY A 33 -0.13 -1.17 -10.05
CA GLY A 33 0.82 -1.83 -10.93
C GLY A 33 2.28 -1.48 -10.62
N SER A 34 2.96 -0.95 -11.63
CA SER A 34 4.37 -0.52 -11.59
C SER A 34 4.57 0.92 -11.11
N ARG A 35 3.51 1.66 -10.79
CA ARG A 35 3.64 3.05 -10.29
C ARG A 35 4.23 3.11 -8.89
N HIS A 36 4.82 4.26 -8.54
CA HIS A 36 5.27 4.52 -7.17
C HIS A 36 4.08 4.51 -6.20
N ARG A 37 4.34 4.15 -4.95
CA ARG A 37 3.31 4.12 -3.90
C ARG A 37 2.83 5.55 -3.65
N ARG A 38 1.52 5.76 -3.60
CA ARG A 38 0.91 7.05 -3.28
C ARG A 38 0.28 6.98 -1.90
N HIS A 39 0.53 8.00 -1.08
CA HIS A 39 -0.17 8.22 0.17
C HIS A 39 -1.63 8.60 -0.12
N ILE A 40 -2.57 7.99 0.58
CA ILE A 40 -4.00 8.32 0.49
C ILE A 40 -4.45 9.09 1.73
N PHE A 41 -4.10 8.60 2.92
CA PHE A 41 -4.63 9.11 4.19
C PHE A 41 -3.68 8.82 5.34
#